data_AF-M1VMD3-F1
#
_entry.id   AF-M1VMD3-F1
#
_cell.length_a   1.000
_cell.length_b   1.000
_cell.length_c   1.000
_cell.angle_alpha   90.00
_cell.angle_beta   90.00
_cell.angle_gamma   90.00
#
_symmetry.space_group_name_H-M   'P 1'
#
loop_
_entity.id
_entity.type
_entity.pdbx_description
1 polymer ?
#
loop_
_entity_poly.entity_id
_entity_poly.type
_entity_poly.pdbx_seq_one_letter_code
_entity_poly.pdbx_strand_id
1 'polypeptide(L)'
;MASNKKTQNSQILNKKIFYTYRLTCIDDTYKNNNTEIYYMGYRSTKTLPVLDDYYSSSKTVKNLIASVSKTKFKKKILGLYANQTEAIENEVVYHKKLKVNCNLKFLNKACQTNTKFYYDNTGRIPTTESNLKRSARLLGRIKMTPEGKARVASYQKNQRERTVEELNQLSKAATERNNQTATCPHCGRVGQYLAMLRWHFDRCPKAPNPSAEGIADREKVRQNAIKRNKKPKNAI
;
A
#
# COMPACT_ATOMS: atom_id res chain seq x y z
N MET A 1 51.21 27.33 -9.36
CA MET A 1 49.95 27.39 -10.13
C MET A 1 48.78 27.37 -9.15
N ALA A 2 48.25 28.56 -8.83
CA ALA A 2 47.23 28.73 -7.80
C ALA A 2 45.84 28.36 -8.33
N SER A 3 45.26 27.31 -7.75
CA SER A 3 43.95 26.79 -8.08
C SER A 3 42.87 27.77 -7.61
N ASN A 4 42.26 28.48 -8.56
CA ASN A 4 41.13 29.38 -8.36
C ASN A 4 39.91 28.60 -7.82
N LYS A 5 39.74 28.57 -6.48
CA LYS A 5 38.51 28.10 -5.83
C LYS A 5 37.40 29.08 -6.16
N LYS A 6 36.67 28.83 -7.26
CA LYS A 6 35.41 29.50 -7.58
C LYS A 6 34.43 29.31 -6.41
N THR A 7 34.28 30.35 -5.60
CA THR A 7 33.23 30.49 -4.60
C THR A 7 31.89 30.46 -5.34
N GLN A 8 31.29 29.27 -5.48
CA GLN A 8 29.92 29.15 -5.95
C GLN A 8 29.03 29.74 -4.85
N ASN A 9 28.67 31.00 -5.01
CA ASN A 9 27.61 31.64 -4.24
C ASN A 9 26.31 30.88 -4.52
N SER A 10 26.05 29.84 -3.73
CA SER A 10 24.76 29.17 -3.72
C SER A 10 23.75 30.20 -3.27
N GLN A 11 22.90 30.68 -4.19
CA GLN A 11 21.78 31.53 -3.86
C GLN A 11 20.86 30.75 -2.90
N ILE A 12 20.99 31.05 -1.61
CA ILE A 12 20.11 30.52 -0.58
C ILE A 12 18.79 31.24 -0.73
N LEU A 13 17.72 30.48 -1.00
CA LEU A 13 16.39 31.03 -1.09
C LEU A 13 15.79 31.14 0.31
N ASN A 14 15.08 32.24 0.57
CA ASN A 14 14.39 32.46 1.84
C ASN A 14 13.23 31.47 2.05
N LYS A 15 12.66 30.93 0.96
CA LYS A 15 11.57 29.95 0.98
C LYS A 15 12.05 28.58 0.55
N LYS A 16 11.50 27.53 1.18
CA LYS A 16 11.72 26.14 0.75
C LYS A 16 11.05 25.92 -0.60
N ILE A 17 11.76 25.29 -1.52
CA ILE A 17 11.23 24.78 -2.79
C ILE A 17 11.09 23.27 -2.66
N PHE A 18 10.04 22.74 -3.28
CA PHE A 18 9.82 21.30 -3.41
C PHE A 18 9.97 20.89 -4.86
N TYR A 19 10.57 19.74 -5.13
CA TYR A 19 10.73 19.26 -6.48
C TYR A 19 10.65 17.74 -6.54
N THR A 20 10.13 17.24 -7.66
CA THR A 20 10.19 15.81 -8.00
C THR A 20 11.34 15.59 -8.98
N TYR A 21 12.01 14.46 -8.85
CA TYR A 21 13.17 14.12 -9.66
C TYR A 21 13.20 12.65 -10.03
N ARG A 22 13.92 12.36 -11.11
CA ARG A 22 14.30 11.03 -11.55
C ARG A 22 15.82 10.90 -11.52
N LEU A 23 16.33 9.86 -10.88
CA LEU A 23 17.72 9.43 -11.03
C LEU A 23 17.77 8.33 -12.08
N THR A 24 18.77 8.40 -12.96
CA THR A 24 19.07 7.36 -13.96
C THR A 24 20.48 6.86 -13.71
N CYS A 25 20.64 5.55 -13.50
CA CYS A 25 21.97 4.92 -13.42
C CYS A 25 22.48 4.68 -14.84
N ILE A 26 23.65 5.21 -15.17
CA ILE A 26 24.28 5.10 -16.49
C ILE A 26 25.24 3.90 -16.54
N ASP A 27 25.58 3.31 -15.40
CA ASP A 27 26.54 2.20 -15.34
C ASP A 27 26.02 0.94 -16.06
N ASP A 28 26.83 0.42 -16.98
CA ASP A 28 26.55 -0.77 -17.78
C ASP A 28 26.47 -2.04 -16.93
N THR A 29 27.23 -2.11 -15.82
CA THR A 29 27.27 -3.29 -14.93
C THR A 29 25.92 -3.57 -14.27
N TYR A 30 25.08 -2.55 -14.12
CA TYR A 30 23.77 -2.65 -13.49
C TYR A 30 22.62 -2.58 -14.50
N LYS A 31 22.89 -2.63 -15.80
CA LYS A 31 21.83 -2.75 -16.81
C LYS A 31 21.24 -4.15 -16.75
N ASN A 32 20.15 -4.30 -16.01
CA ASN A 32 19.43 -5.57 -15.94
C ASN A 32 18.79 -5.82 -17.33
N ASN A 33 19.26 -6.83 -18.06
CA ASN A 33 18.82 -7.13 -19.43
C ASN A 33 18.89 -5.91 -20.37
N ASN A 34 20.01 -5.16 -20.37
CA ASN A 34 20.18 -3.94 -21.18
C ASN A 34 19.22 -2.78 -20.85
N THR A 35 18.47 -2.85 -19.75
CA THR A 35 17.55 -1.77 -19.38
C THR A 35 18.15 -0.85 -18.32
N GLU A 36 18.03 0.45 -18.57
CA GLU A 36 18.42 1.48 -17.59
C GLU A 36 17.61 1.34 -16.30
N ILE A 37 18.28 1.61 -15.18
CA ILE A 37 17.67 1.61 -13.86
C ILE A 37 17.33 3.04 -13.44
N TYR A 38 16.11 3.22 -12.93
CA TYR A 38 15.57 4.50 -12.51
C TYR A 38 15.24 4.52 -11.01
N TYR A 39 15.24 5.72 -10.44
CA TYR A 39 14.64 5.98 -9.14
C TYR A 39 13.84 7.28 -9.19
N MET A 40 12.66 7.27 -8.60
CA MET A 40 11.76 8.42 -8.51
C MET A 40 11.67 8.88 -7.06
N GLY A 41 11.65 10.19 -6.85
CA GLY A 41 11.47 10.75 -5.53
C GLY A 41 11.08 12.21 -5.56
N TYR A 42 10.68 12.72 -4.40
CA TYR A 42 10.57 14.15 -4.15
C TYR A 42 11.60 14.60 -3.11
N ARG A 43 11.92 15.90 -3.11
CA ARG A 43 12.82 16.53 -2.15
C ARG A 43 12.37 17.95 -1.85
N SER A 44 12.60 18.38 -0.62
CA SER A 44 12.52 19.78 -0.19
C SER A 44 13.93 20.35 -0.02
N THR A 45 14.15 21.56 -0.49
CA THR A 45 15.46 22.25 -0.39
C THR A 45 15.28 23.76 -0.25
N LYS A 46 16.31 24.46 0.20
CA LYS A 46 16.43 25.94 0.16
C LYS A 46 17.34 26.42 -0.97
N THR A 47 17.99 25.50 -1.68
CA THR A 47 18.88 25.80 -2.81
C THR A 47 18.17 25.50 -4.13
N LEU A 48 18.66 26.05 -5.24
CA LEU A 48 18.15 25.68 -6.55
C LEU A 48 18.35 24.17 -6.80
N PRO A 49 17.34 23.42 -7.30
CA PRO A 49 17.45 21.96 -7.45
C PRO A 49 18.58 21.47 -8.37
N VAL A 50 19.05 22.34 -9.27
CA VAL A 50 20.21 22.07 -10.14
C VAL A 50 21.53 22.03 -9.34
N LEU A 51 21.61 22.78 -8.25
CA LEU A 51 22.79 22.87 -7.37
C LEU A 51 22.69 21.92 -6.16
N ASP A 52 21.58 21.21 -6.00
CA ASP A 52 21.36 20.31 -4.87
C ASP A 52 22.05 18.95 -5.08
N ASP A 53 23.15 18.70 -4.36
CA ASP A 53 23.91 17.43 -4.35
C ASP A 53 23.17 16.27 -3.65
N TYR A 54 21.94 16.47 -3.19
CA TYR A 54 21.13 15.39 -2.66
C TYR A 54 20.63 14.45 -3.77
N TYR A 55 20.86 13.15 -3.59
CA TYR A 55 20.35 12.10 -4.48
C TYR A 55 19.13 11.37 -3.92
N SER A 56 19.25 10.67 -2.78
CA SER A 56 18.13 9.91 -2.20
C SER A 56 18.38 9.53 -0.74
N SER A 57 17.29 9.33 0.01
CA SER A 57 17.30 8.77 1.35
C SER A 57 17.23 7.24 1.36
N SER A 58 16.83 6.64 0.23
CA SER A 58 16.65 5.19 0.11
C SER A 58 17.96 4.44 0.33
N LYS A 59 17.93 3.44 1.22
CA LYS A 59 19.09 2.58 1.50
C LYS A 59 19.61 1.88 0.22
N THR A 60 18.72 1.47 -0.67
CA THR A 60 19.12 0.80 -1.92
C THR A 60 19.89 1.73 -2.84
N VAL A 61 19.40 2.96 -3.00
CA VAL A 61 20.06 3.97 -3.85
C VAL A 61 21.38 4.39 -3.23
N LYS A 62 21.46 4.57 -1.91
CA LYS A 62 22.70 4.91 -1.21
C LYS A 62 23.77 3.83 -1.38
N ASN A 63 23.40 2.57 -1.19
CA ASN A 63 24.33 1.45 -1.35
C ASN A 63 24.82 1.35 -2.80
N LEU A 64 23.94 1.57 -3.78
CA LEU A 64 24.29 1.56 -5.19
C LEU A 64 25.21 2.73 -5.57
N ILE A 65 24.94 3.93 -5.06
CA ILE A 65 25.83 5.10 -5.25
C ILE A 65 27.21 4.83 -4.62
N ALA A 66 27.25 4.18 -3.46
CA ALA A 66 28.51 3.82 -2.81
C ALA A 66 29.32 2.79 -3.62
N SER A 67 28.66 1.86 -4.32
CA SER A 67 29.36 0.85 -5.14
C SER A 67 29.81 1.37 -6.50
N VAL A 68 29.01 2.23 -7.15
CA VAL A 68 29.21 2.66 -8.55
C VAL A 68 29.87 4.04 -8.69
N SER A 69 29.84 4.85 -7.64
CA SER A 69 30.12 6.31 -7.63
C SER A 69 28.95 7.19 -8.08
N LYS A 70 28.91 8.41 -7.52
CA LYS A 70 27.90 9.44 -7.82
C LYS A 70 27.92 9.90 -9.28
N THR A 71 29.07 9.88 -9.94
CA THR A 71 29.25 10.42 -11.30
C THR A 71 28.50 9.63 -12.37
N LYS A 72 28.14 8.38 -12.08
CA LYS A 72 27.36 7.51 -12.96
C LYS A 72 25.85 7.68 -12.80
N PHE A 73 25.40 8.65 -12.00
CA PHE A 73 23.99 8.96 -11.85
C PHE A 73 23.64 10.29 -12.50
N LYS A 74 22.63 10.28 -13.36
CA LYS A 74 22.04 11.49 -13.94
C LYS A 74 20.75 11.84 -13.22
N LYS A 75 20.71 13.01 -12.59
CA LYS A 75 19.52 13.59 -11.97
C LYS A 75 18.76 14.45 -12.97
N LYS A 76 17.48 14.17 -13.17
CA LYS A 76 16.55 14.98 -13.98
C LYS A 76 15.45 15.51 -13.07
N ILE A 77 15.30 16.83 -13.02
CA ILE A 77 14.17 17.48 -12.34
C ILE A 77 12.93 17.33 -13.22
N LEU A 78 11.82 16.87 -12.63
CA LEU A 78 10.56 16.60 -13.33
C LEU A 78 9.54 17.72 -13.13
N GLY A 79 9.58 18.38 -11.98
CA GLY A 79 8.72 19.52 -11.67
C GLY A 79 9.18 20.25 -10.41
N LEU A 80 8.79 21.53 -10.32
CA LEU A 80 9.03 22.42 -9.19
C LEU A 80 7.68 22.83 -8.60
N TYR A 81 7.61 22.89 -7.27
CA TYR A 81 6.36 23.15 -6.55
C TYR A 81 6.61 24.12 -5.41
N ALA A 82 5.62 24.98 -5.18
CA ALA A 82 5.59 25.86 -4.02
C ALA A 82 5.25 25.08 -2.73
N ASN A 83 4.41 24.05 -2.86
CA ASN A 83 3.86 23.30 -1.74
C ASN A 83 4.38 21.86 -1.68
N GLN A 84 4.53 21.33 -0.46
CA GLN A 84 4.93 19.94 -0.26
C GLN A 84 3.88 18.96 -0.78
N THR A 85 2.60 19.27 -0.56
CA THR A 85 1.47 18.39 -0.94
C THR A 85 1.44 18.17 -2.45
N GLU A 86 1.57 19.23 -3.24
CA GLU A 86 1.60 19.16 -4.71
C GLU A 86 2.77 18.29 -5.22
N ALA A 87 3.95 18.45 -4.62
CA ALA A 87 5.11 17.63 -4.97
C ALA A 87 4.89 16.14 -4.66
N ILE A 88 4.28 15.83 -3.52
CA ILE A 88 3.94 14.44 -3.13
C ILE A 88 2.87 13.87 -4.06
N GLU A 89 1.80 14.61 -4.34
CA GLU A 89 0.74 14.18 -5.25
C GLU A 89 1.29 13.87 -6.64
N ASN A 90 2.21 14.69 -7.14
CA ASN A 90 2.86 14.48 -8.41
C ASN A 90 3.77 13.23 -8.41
N GLU A 91 4.52 12.99 -7.33
CA GLU A 91 5.27 11.74 -7.14
C GLU A 91 4.34 10.51 -7.15
N VAL A 92 3.19 10.59 -6.46
CA VAL A 92 2.17 9.53 -6.44
C VAL A 92 1.62 9.26 -7.84
N VAL A 93 1.35 10.31 -8.63
CA VAL A 93 0.93 10.19 -10.03
C VAL A 93 1.97 9.45 -10.85
N TYR A 94 3.26 9.80 -10.72
CA TYR A 94 4.33 9.08 -11.42
C TYR A 94 4.45 7.63 -10.97
N HIS A 95 4.36 7.35 -9.67
CA HIS A 95 4.46 6.00 -9.13
C HIS A 95 3.36 5.09 -9.67
N LYS A 96 2.12 5.59 -9.71
CA LYS A 96 0.97 4.88 -10.28
C LYS A 96 1.12 4.66 -11.79
N LYS A 97 1.48 5.72 -12.54
CA LYS A 97 1.61 5.66 -14.00
C LYS A 97 2.70 4.68 -14.45
N LEU A 98 3.85 4.66 -13.75
CA LEU A 98 5.01 3.85 -14.10
C LEU A 98 5.05 2.49 -13.39
N LYS A 99 4.10 2.22 -12.48
CA LYS A 99 4.02 1.01 -11.64
C LYS A 99 5.36 0.69 -10.98
N VAL A 100 5.95 1.70 -10.34
CA VAL A 100 7.35 1.64 -9.86
C VAL A 100 7.60 0.54 -8.82
N ASN A 101 6.56 0.08 -8.12
CA ASN A 101 6.62 -1.00 -7.13
C ASN A 101 6.79 -2.40 -7.74
N CYS A 102 6.28 -2.62 -8.96
CA CYS A 102 6.31 -3.92 -9.65
C CYS A 102 7.32 -3.95 -10.79
N ASN A 103 7.77 -2.80 -11.26
CA ASN A 103 8.63 -2.69 -12.43
C ASN A 103 10.11 -2.82 -12.03
N LEU A 104 10.78 -3.86 -12.55
CA LEU A 104 12.20 -4.14 -12.29
C LEU A 104 13.16 -3.02 -12.72
N LYS A 105 12.71 -2.11 -13.60
CA LYS A 105 13.48 -0.92 -14.00
C LYS A 105 13.59 0.12 -12.89
N PHE A 106 12.79 0.04 -11.83
CA PHE A 106 12.77 1.04 -10.77
C PHE A 106 13.35 0.50 -9.45
N LEU A 107 14.21 1.30 -8.81
CA LEU A 107 14.77 1.01 -7.48
C LEU A 107 13.76 1.26 -6.35
N ASN A 108 12.62 1.89 -6.65
CA ASN A 108 11.55 2.15 -5.71
C ASN A 108 10.90 0.83 -5.28
N LYS A 109 10.96 0.51 -3.98
CA LYS A 109 10.38 -0.73 -3.44
C LYS A 109 8.89 -0.62 -3.09
N ALA A 110 8.35 0.60 -3.11
CA ALA A 110 6.98 0.89 -2.70
C ALA A 110 6.44 2.12 -3.43
N CYS A 111 5.12 2.18 -3.56
CA CYS A 111 4.45 3.38 -4.03
C CYS A 111 4.33 4.40 -2.89
N GLN A 112 4.58 5.66 -3.22
CA GLN A 112 4.31 6.77 -2.31
C GLN A 112 2.79 6.88 -2.14
N THR A 113 2.33 7.31 -0.97
CA THR A 113 0.94 7.70 -0.76
C THR A 113 0.87 9.13 -0.23
N ASN A 114 -0.29 9.78 -0.37
CA ASN A 114 -0.50 11.15 0.14
C ASN A 114 -0.35 11.26 1.67
N THR A 115 -0.29 10.13 2.38
CA THR A 115 -0.12 10.12 3.83
C THR A 115 1.32 9.84 4.19
N LYS A 116 1.94 10.78 4.92
CA LYS A 116 3.37 10.82 5.33
C LYS A 116 3.93 9.50 5.90
N PHE A 117 3.09 8.61 6.42
CA PHE A 117 3.49 7.36 7.09
C PHE A 117 3.03 6.07 6.41
N TYR A 118 2.28 6.15 5.30
CA TYR A 118 1.83 4.94 4.60
C TYR A 118 2.53 4.83 3.26
N TYR A 119 3.10 3.67 3.03
CA TYR A 119 3.59 3.25 1.73
C TYR A 119 2.78 2.03 1.33
N ASP A 120 2.31 2.02 0.10
CA ASP A 120 1.60 0.86 -0.43
C ASP A 120 2.63 -0.17 -0.92
N ASN A 121 2.73 -1.26 -0.18
CA ASN A 121 3.57 -2.41 -0.55
C ASN A 121 2.79 -3.46 -1.35
N THR A 122 1.53 -3.20 -1.71
CA THR A 122 0.73 -4.11 -2.52
C THR A 122 1.43 -4.39 -3.84
N GLY A 123 1.49 -5.65 -4.23
CA GLY A 123 2.17 -6.09 -5.45
C GLY A 123 3.69 -6.27 -5.32
N ARG A 124 4.30 -5.93 -4.17
CA ARG A 124 5.72 -6.23 -3.95
C ARG A 124 5.94 -7.73 -3.90
N ILE A 125 6.66 -8.25 -4.89
CA ILE A 125 7.08 -9.65 -4.94
C ILE A 125 8.19 -9.83 -3.88
N PRO A 126 8.01 -10.72 -2.89
CA PRO A 126 9.08 -11.02 -1.93
C PRO A 126 10.28 -11.65 -2.64
N THR A 127 11.49 -11.36 -2.16
CA THR A 127 12.70 -12.00 -2.71
C THR A 127 12.70 -13.49 -2.42
N THR A 128 13.36 -14.28 -3.27
CA THR A 128 13.57 -15.72 -3.07
C THR A 128 14.18 -16.00 -1.69
N GLU A 129 15.23 -15.26 -1.32
CA GLU A 129 15.87 -15.34 -0.01
C GLU A 129 14.87 -15.09 1.15
N SER A 130 14.03 -14.06 1.05
CA SER A 130 13.02 -13.78 2.07
C SER A 130 11.96 -14.87 2.16
N ASN A 131 11.58 -15.46 1.03
CA ASN A 131 10.64 -16.58 0.98
C ASN A 131 11.24 -17.84 1.57
N LEU A 132 12.53 -18.12 1.30
CA LEU A 132 13.26 -19.23 1.89
C LEU A 132 13.37 -19.07 3.41
N LYS A 133 13.76 -17.89 3.91
CA LYS A 133 13.79 -17.62 5.37
C LYS A 133 12.40 -17.77 6.02
N ARG A 134 11.35 -17.28 5.35
CA ARG A 134 9.97 -17.44 5.82
C ARG A 134 9.57 -18.91 5.84
N SER A 135 9.90 -19.66 4.78
CA SER A 135 9.60 -21.09 4.66
C SER A 135 10.36 -21.89 5.71
N ALA A 136 11.66 -21.66 5.90
CA ALA A 136 12.48 -22.27 6.93
C ALA A 136 11.92 -22.04 8.35
N ARG A 137 11.42 -20.82 8.65
CA ARG A 137 10.77 -20.52 9.93
C ARG A 137 9.41 -21.23 10.10
N LEU A 138 8.73 -21.55 9.00
CA LEU A 138 7.44 -22.24 9.01
C LEU A 138 7.59 -23.76 9.01
N LEU A 139 8.67 -24.28 8.42
CA LEU A 139 9.05 -25.68 8.49
C LEU A 139 9.26 -26.06 9.97
N GLY A 140 8.61 -27.13 10.41
CA GLY A 140 8.63 -27.58 11.80
C GLY A 140 7.69 -26.82 12.74
N ARG A 141 7.00 -25.76 12.29
CA ARG A 141 5.94 -25.15 13.10
C ARG A 141 4.74 -26.09 13.14
N ILE A 142 4.61 -26.83 14.24
CA ILE A 142 3.42 -27.63 14.53
C ILE A 142 2.22 -26.66 14.59
N LYS A 143 1.37 -26.66 13.55
CA LYS A 143 0.23 -25.73 13.43
C LYS A 143 -0.69 -25.79 14.65
N MET A 144 -0.80 -26.96 15.27
CA MET A 144 -1.59 -27.17 16.48
C MET A 144 -1.02 -28.37 17.22
N THR A 145 -0.63 -28.17 18.48
CA THR A 145 -0.14 -29.27 19.33
C THR A 145 -1.25 -30.32 19.54
N PRO A 146 -0.91 -31.59 19.81
CA PRO A 146 -1.90 -32.60 20.16
C PRO A 146 -2.84 -32.14 21.29
N GLU A 147 -2.30 -31.47 22.33
CA GLU A 147 -3.09 -30.86 23.40
C GLU A 147 -3.98 -29.70 22.92
N GLY A 148 -3.51 -28.89 21.98
CA GLY A 148 -4.32 -27.85 21.34
C GLY A 148 -5.50 -28.47 20.58
N LYS A 149 -5.25 -29.56 19.85
CA LYS A 149 -6.31 -30.36 19.19
C LYS A 149 -7.27 -30.96 20.19
N ALA A 150 -6.77 -31.52 21.29
CA ALA A 150 -7.60 -32.06 22.35
C ALA A 150 -8.49 -30.99 23.00
N ARG A 151 -7.97 -29.77 23.25
CA ARG A 151 -8.78 -28.63 23.77
C ARG A 151 -9.85 -28.16 22.80
N VAL A 152 -9.54 -28.04 21.51
CA VAL A 152 -10.54 -27.66 20.51
C VAL A 152 -11.60 -28.76 20.37
N ALA A 153 -11.17 -30.02 20.37
CA ALA A 153 -12.07 -31.17 20.33
C ALA A 153 -12.93 -31.26 21.60
N SER A 154 -12.37 -31.03 22.79
CA SER A 154 -13.13 -31.04 24.04
C SER A 154 -14.07 -29.85 24.11
N TYR A 155 -13.69 -28.67 23.63
CA TYR A 155 -14.62 -27.53 23.50
C TYR A 155 -15.78 -27.85 22.57
N GLN A 156 -15.52 -28.52 21.44
CA GLN A 156 -16.56 -28.95 20.49
C GLN A 156 -17.45 -30.06 21.06
N LYS A 157 -16.88 -31.03 21.80
CA LYS A 157 -17.62 -32.10 22.48
C LYS A 157 -18.42 -31.61 23.68
N ASN A 158 -17.90 -30.62 24.40
CA ASN A 158 -18.57 -29.98 25.54
C ASN A 158 -19.52 -28.88 25.09
N GLN A 159 -19.71 -28.65 23.79
CA GLN A 159 -20.88 -27.89 23.36
C GLN A 159 -22.10 -28.70 23.76
N ARG A 160 -23.05 -28.05 24.44
CA ARG A 160 -24.35 -28.65 24.73
C ARG A 160 -24.89 -29.26 23.43
N GLU A 161 -25.26 -30.53 23.48
CA GLU A 161 -26.03 -31.13 22.40
C GLU A 161 -27.27 -30.27 22.22
N ARG A 162 -27.45 -29.72 21.01
CA ARG A 162 -28.63 -28.93 20.72
C ARG A 162 -29.81 -29.88 20.65
N THR A 163 -30.93 -29.51 21.27
CA THR A 163 -32.12 -30.33 21.15
C THR A 163 -32.61 -30.34 19.70
N VAL A 164 -33.38 -31.36 19.33
CA VAL A 164 -33.98 -31.43 17.98
C VAL A 164 -34.86 -30.20 17.73
N GLU A 165 -35.55 -29.67 18.75
CA GLU A 165 -36.33 -28.44 18.60
C GLU A 165 -35.43 -27.23 18.30
N GLU A 166 -34.29 -27.08 18.97
CA GLU A 166 -33.37 -25.97 18.71
C GLU A 166 -32.78 -26.03 17.31
N LEU A 167 -32.42 -27.22 16.83
CA LEU A 167 -31.96 -27.42 15.45
C LEU A 167 -33.05 -27.05 14.44
N ASN A 168 -34.29 -27.47 14.70
CA ASN A 168 -35.44 -27.13 13.86
C ASN A 168 -35.73 -25.62 13.88
N GLN A 169 -35.65 -24.96 15.03
CA GLN A 169 -35.82 -23.51 15.16
C GLN A 169 -34.73 -22.74 14.40
N LEU A 170 -33.46 -23.17 14.51
CA LEU A 170 -32.36 -22.57 13.76
C LEU A 170 -32.52 -22.76 12.25
N SER A 171 -32.92 -23.96 11.83
CA SER A 171 -33.20 -24.28 10.42
C SER A 171 -34.35 -23.43 9.88
N LYS A 172 -35.45 -23.34 10.63
CA LYS A 172 -36.62 -22.52 10.29
C LYS A 172 -36.25 -21.04 10.20
N ALA A 173 -35.53 -20.50 11.18
CA ALA A 173 -35.09 -19.11 11.18
C ALA A 173 -34.12 -18.80 10.02
N ALA A 174 -33.24 -19.74 9.65
CA ALA A 174 -32.36 -19.59 8.48
C ALA A 174 -33.16 -19.61 7.17
N THR A 175 -34.13 -20.52 7.07
CA THR A 175 -35.01 -20.66 5.90
C THR A 175 -35.89 -19.42 5.72
N GLU A 176 -36.54 -18.94 6.78
CA GLU A 176 -37.35 -17.72 6.76
C GLU A 176 -36.52 -16.52 6.30
N ARG A 177 -35.30 -16.37 6.82
CA ARG A 177 -34.40 -15.28 6.40
C ARG A 177 -33.97 -15.38 4.94
N ASN A 178 -33.77 -16.61 4.43
CA ASN A 178 -33.40 -16.84 3.03
C ASN A 178 -34.60 -16.69 2.07
N ASN A 179 -35.82 -16.97 2.55
CA ASN A 179 -37.04 -16.83 1.78
C ASN A 179 -37.51 -15.38 1.65
N GLN A 180 -37.04 -14.48 2.51
CA GLN A 180 -37.27 -13.05 2.33
C GLN A 180 -36.72 -12.62 0.97
N THR A 181 -37.60 -12.08 0.13
CA THR A 181 -37.23 -11.47 -1.14
C THR A 181 -37.26 -9.96 -1.03
N ALA A 182 -36.48 -9.30 -1.89
CA ALA A 182 -36.39 -7.86 -1.94
C ALA A 182 -36.29 -7.40 -3.38
N THR A 183 -37.01 -6.34 -3.70
CA THR A 183 -36.97 -5.71 -5.01
C THR A 183 -36.03 -4.51 -4.96
N CYS A 184 -35.06 -4.44 -5.87
CA CYS A 184 -34.18 -3.28 -5.97
C CYS A 184 -34.97 -2.05 -6.45
N PRO A 185 -34.95 -0.91 -5.72
CA PRO A 185 -35.70 0.29 -6.11
C PRO A 185 -35.17 0.95 -7.39
N HIS A 186 -33.92 0.68 -7.77
CA HIS A 186 -33.29 1.31 -8.93
C HIS A 186 -33.45 0.52 -10.24
N CYS A 187 -33.49 -0.81 -10.16
CA CYS A 187 -33.55 -1.65 -11.37
C CYS A 187 -34.71 -2.63 -11.42
N GLY A 188 -35.52 -2.74 -10.35
CA GLY A 188 -36.68 -3.61 -10.28
C GLY A 188 -36.35 -5.11 -10.16
N ARG A 189 -35.08 -5.51 -10.09
CA ARG A 189 -34.71 -6.92 -9.91
C ARG A 189 -35.17 -7.42 -8.54
N VAL A 190 -35.78 -8.60 -8.52
CA VAL A 190 -36.20 -9.32 -7.31
C VAL A 190 -35.19 -10.43 -7.01
N GLY A 191 -34.80 -10.59 -5.75
CA GLY A 191 -33.93 -11.68 -5.31
C GLY A 191 -34.01 -11.87 -3.80
N GLN A 192 -33.29 -12.88 -3.29
CA GLN A 192 -33.19 -13.11 -1.83
C GLN A 192 -32.60 -11.87 -1.14
N TYR A 193 -33.24 -11.38 -0.08
CA TYR A 193 -32.93 -10.12 0.60
C TYR A 193 -31.45 -10.01 0.99
N LEU A 194 -30.88 -11.05 1.63
CA LEU A 194 -29.46 -11.06 2.02
C LEU A 194 -28.50 -11.01 0.84
N ALA A 195 -28.82 -11.72 -0.25
CA ALA A 195 -28.01 -11.71 -1.46
C ALA A 195 -28.07 -10.32 -2.14
N MET A 196 -29.26 -9.73 -2.17
CA MET A 196 -29.48 -8.39 -2.71
C MET A 196 -28.73 -7.33 -1.90
N LEU A 197 -28.80 -7.39 -0.57
CA LEU A 197 -28.08 -6.50 0.34
C LEU A 197 -26.56 -6.63 0.18
N ARG A 198 -26.04 -7.87 0.14
CA ARG A 198 -24.59 -8.13 0.10
C ARG A 198 -23.94 -7.79 -1.24
N TRP A 199 -24.65 -8.03 -2.34
CA TRP A 199 -24.03 -8.02 -3.68
C TRP A 199 -24.67 -7.06 -4.67
N HIS A 200 -25.91 -6.62 -4.45
CA HIS A 200 -26.68 -5.90 -5.46
C HIS A 200 -26.97 -4.44 -5.12
N PHE A 201 -27.64 -4.13 -4.00
CA PHE A 201 -28.16 -2.78 -3.73
C PHE A 201 -27.11 -1.67 -3.86
N ASP A 202 -25.95 -1.88 -3.24
CA ASP A 202 -24.82 -0.94 -3.27
C ASP A 202 -24.09 -0.85 -4.62
N ARG A 203 -24.34 -1.80 -5.51
CA ARG A 203 -23.63 -1.98 -6.79
C ARG A 203 -24.59 -2.02 -7.98
N CYS A 204 -25.83 -1.57 -7.79
CA CYS A 204 -26.82 -1.63 -8.84
C CYS A 204 -26.39 -0.69 -9.98
N PRO A 205 -26.31 -1.17 -11.24
CA PRO A 205 -25.87 -0.33 -12.36
C PRO A 205 -26.76 0.87 -12.65
N LYS A 206 -28.05 0.78 -12.27
CA LYS A 206 -29.04 1.86 -12.41
C LYS A 206 -29.15 2.73 -11.15
N ALA A 207 -28.44 2.41 -10.08
CA ALA A 207 -28.44 3.29 -8.92
C ALA A 207 -27.76 4.62 -9.30
N PRO A 208 -28.30 5.77 -8.87
CA PRO A 208 -27.49 6.98 -8.83
C PRO A 208 -26.25 6.69 -7.99
N ASN A 209 -25.13 7.35 -8.30
CA ASN A 209 -23.91 7.25 -7.49
C ASN A 209 -24.27 7.32 -5.99
N PRO A 210 -23.61 6.53 -5.12
CA PRO A 210 -23.91 6.55 -3.70
C PRO A 210 -23.90 8.00 -3.21
N SER A 211 -24.93 8.38 -2.44
CA SER A 211 -25.03 9.74 -1.91
C SER A 211 -23.74 10.11 -1.17
N ALA A 212 -23.42 11.40 -1.11
CA ALA A 212 -22.25 11.87 -0.37
C ALA A 212 -22.24 11.34 1.08
N GLU A 213 -23.43 11.23 1.69
CA GLU A 213 -23.65 10.63 3.01
C GLU A 213 -23.28 9.13 3.04
N GLY A 214 -23.75 8.34 2.07
CA GLY A 214 -23.43 6.91 1.99
C GLY A 214 -21.94 6.64 1.76
N ILE A 215 -21.24 7.51 1.03
CA ILE A 215 -19.79 7.47 0.90
C ILE A 215 -19.12 7.79 2.25
N ALA A 216 -19.60 8.82 2.94
CA ALA A 216 -19.05 9.23 4.24
C ALA A 216 -19.22 8.15 5.32
N ASP A 217 -20.38 7.46 5.36
CA ASP A 217 -20.64 6.38 6.30
C ASP A 217 -19.73 5.17 6.06
N ARG A 218 -19.54 4.77 4.80
CA ARG A 218 -18.60 3.71 4.43
C ARG A 218 -17.18 4.06 4.86
N GLU A 219 -16.77 5.31 4.67
CA GLU A 219 -15.45 5.77 5.10
C GLU A 219 -15.33 5.78 6.63
N LYS A 220 -16.37 6.19 7.36
CA LYS A 220 -16.41 6.14 8.84
C LYS A 220 -16.27 4.72 9.37
N VAL A 221 -16.98 3.75 8.80
CA VAL A 221 -16.83 2.32 9.15
C VAL A 221 -15.41 1.83 8.87
N ARG A 222 -14.85 2.20 7.71
CA ARG A 222 -13.45 1.86 7.34
C ARG A 222 -12.45 2.43 8.35
N GLN A 223 -12.58 3.70 8.72
CA GLN A 223 -11.72 4.36 9.70
C GLN A 223 -11.83 3.70 11.09
N ASN A 224 -13.03 3.31 11.51
CA ASN A 224 -13.24 2.59 12.77
C ASN A 224 -12.57 1.21 12.76
N ALA A 225 -12.65 0.47 11.65
CA ALA A 225 -11.95 -0.80 11.51
C ALA A 225 -10.42 -0.62 11.58
N ILE A 226 -9.88 0.42 10.93
CA ILE A 226 -8.46 0.78 11.02
C ILE A 226 -8.07 1.09 12.47
N LYS A 227 -8.86 1.90 13.19
CA LYS A 227 -8.62 2.23 14.61
C LYS A 227 -8.61 1.00 15.49
N ARG A 228 -9.58 0.08 15.32
CA ARG A 228 -9.63 -1.20 16.06
C ARG A 228 -8.39 -2.05 15.80
N ASN A 229 -7.98 -2.19 14.55
CA ASN A 229 -6.81 -2.99 14.17
C ASN A 229 -5.48 -2.38 14.63
N LYS A 230 -5.44 -1.06 14.88
CA LYS A 230 -4.26 -0.35 15.41
C LYS A 230 -4.09 -0.47 16.92
N LYS A 231 -5.11 -0.92 17.68
CA LYS A 231 -4.92 -1.11 19.12
C LYS A 231 -3.88 -2.22 19.34
N PRO A 232 -2.80 -1.97 20.09
CA PRO A 232 -1.79 -2.97 20.37
C PRO A 232 -2.43 -4.15 21.09
N LYS A 233 -2.09 -5.38 20.67
CA LYS A 233 -2.63 -6.63 21.24
C LYS A 233 -2.24 -6.87 22.70
N ASN A 234 -1.38 -6.01 23.28
CA ASN A 234 -0.80 -6.17 24.62
C ASN A 234 -1.42 -5.21 25.66
N ALA A 235 -2.66 -4.78 25.46
CA ALA A 235 -3.35 -3.86 26.38
C ALA A 235 -4.56 -4.50 27.10
N ILE A 236 -4.52 -5.82 27.29
CA ILE A 236 -5.42 -6.58 28.16
C ILE A 236 -4.54 -7.42 29.07
#